data_AF-F2NQS3-F1
#
_entry.id   AF-F2NQS3-F1
#
_cell.length_a   1.000
_cell.length_b   1.000
_cell.length_c   1.000
_cell.angle_alpha   90.00
_cell.angle_beta   90.00
_cell.angle_gamma   90.00
#
_symmetry.space_group_name_H-M   'P 1'
#
loop_
_entity.id
_entity.type
_entity.pdbx_description
1 polymer ?
#
loop_
_entity_poly.entity_id
_entity_poly.type
_entity_poly.pdbx_seq_one_letter_code
_entity_poly.pdbx_strand_id
1 'polypeptide(L)'
;MYALAQALRAFKRHPTSALATFTTATVSFALLFLVGLVLWNLDRVIATIQSEVEVVAFLQDGTAPEALLAEVRRWPEVREARFVSKEEALATLQLDYPYLAQASSLIENPLPHTLHLQLTDPAQVRQVAERLARMPGVADVEYGGEITERLIRLLHGLRVGANVLMLLLVLDTFFSVMGTIRLSIENRREELRIMLLVGATRQFVQAPFLLEGLLLTLSAALIALALGNLAYRAVSEAVQELLPFVPVLSREDLLAASASLLLLSTFIGYFGAWLSSRSHMQDSEI
;
A
#
# COMPACT_ATOMS: atom_id res chain seq x y z
N MET A 1 7.65 30.49 -24.76
CA MET A 1 9.14 30.50 -24.69
C MET A 1 9.67 31.40 -23.57
N TYR A 2 9.14 32.63 -23.40
CA TYR A 2 9.55 33.56 -22.34
C TYR A 2 9.37 33.01 -20.91
N ALA A 3 8.21 32.42 -20.60
CA ALA A 3 7.93 31.90 -19.26
C ALA A 3 8.85 30.74 -18.81
N LEU A 4 9.27 29.89 -19.76
CA LEU A 4 10.16 28.75 -19.50
C LEU A 4 11.59 29.23 -19.23
N ALA A 5 12.08 30.20 -20.01
CA ALA A 5 13.37 30.84 -19.79
C ALA A 5 13.40 31.65 -18.48
N GLN A 6 12.28 32.27 -18.10
CA GLN A 6 12.15 33.05 -16.87
C GLN A 6 12.07 32.15 -15.63
N ALA A 7 11.42 30.98 -15.71
CA ALA A 7 11.41 29.98 -14.65
C ALA A 7 12.82 29.41 -14.37
N LEU A 8 13.58 29.10 -15.43
CA LEU A 8 14.98 28.66 -15.30
C LEU A 8 15.89 29.74 -14.71
N ARG A 9 15.68 31.01 -15.07
CA ARG A 9 16.41 32.15 -14.47
C ARG A 9 16.01 32.42 -13.02
N ALA A 10 14.77 32.11 -12.62
CA ALA A 10 14.28 32.20 -11.25
C ALA A 10 15.10 31.29 -10.31
N PHE A 11 15.26 30.03 -10.73
CA PHE A 11 15.99 29.00 -10.00
C PHE A 11 17.45 29.41 -9.73
N LYS A 12 18.05 30.16 -10.67
CA LYS A 12 19.44 30.62 -10.60
C LYS A 12 19.64 31.89 -9.76
N ARG A 13 18.58 32.65 -9.47
CA ARG A 13 18.67 33.95 -8.75
C ARG A 13 18.42 33.82 -7.23
N HIS A 14 17.66 32.83 -6.76
CA HIS A 14 17.41 32.59 -5.33
C HIS A 14 17.51 31.11 -4.96
N PRO A 15 18.75 30.57 -4.89
CA PRO A 15 18.96 29.13 -4.81
C PRO A 15 18.50 28.52 -3.48
N THR A 16 18.55 29.23 -2.35
CA THR A 16 18.36 28.59 -1.03
C THR A 16 16.94 28.13 -0.76
N SER A 17 15.92 28.97 -0.99
CA SER A 17 14.52 28.61 -0.74
C SER A 17 13.97 27.64 -1.79
N ALA A 18 14.31 27.84 -3.07
CA ALA A 18 13.91 26.94 -4.14
C ALA A 18 14.58 25.57 -4.00
N LEU A 19 15.88 25.52 -3.65
CA LEU A 19 16.59 24.27 -3.39
C LEU A 19 16.06 23.56 -2.15
N ALA A 20 15.76 24.29 -1.06
CA ALA A 20 15.18 23.70 0.14
C ALA A 20 13.85 23.01 -0.18
N THR A 21 12.90 23.72 -0.80
CA THR A 21 11.60 23.12 -1.20
C THR A 21 11.77 22.00 -2.22
N PHE A 22 12.71 22.12 -3.15
CA PHE A 22 13.03 21.04 -4.08
C PHE A 22 13.53 19.79 -3.36
N THR A 23 14.45 19.93 -2.41
CA THR A 23 14.97 18.80 -1.61
C THR A 23 13.88 18.18 -0.75
N THR A 24 13.07 19.00 -0.06
CA THR A 24 11.94 18.53 0.74
C THR A 24 10.92 17.79 -0.13
N ALA A 25 10.51 18.37 -1.25
CA ALA A 25 9.58 17.72 -2.18
C ALA A 25 10.15 16.41 -2.76
N THR A 26 11.45 16.36 -3.05
CA THR A 26 12.11 15.13 -3.55
C THR A 26 12.06 14.04 -2.50
N VAL A 27 12.39 14.34 -1.25
CA VAL A 27 12.32 13.38 -0.14
C VAL A 27 10.88 12.94 0.12
N SER A 28 9.94 13.88 0.20
CA SER A 28 8.52 13.58 0.42
C SER A 28 7.93 12.74 -0.70
N PHE A 29 8.24 13.03 -1.97
CA PHE A 29 7.81 12.19 -3.10
C PHE A 29 8.48 10.81 -3.12
N ALA A 30 9.76 10.71 -2.74
CA ALA A 30 10.44 9.42 -2.66
C ALA A 30 9.83 8.53 -1.57
N LEU A 31 9.53 9.11 -0.40
CA LEU A 31 8.83 8.43 0.68
C LEU A 31 7.40 8.04 0.29
N LEU A 32 6.64 8.94 -0.34
CA LEU A 32 5.31 8.65 -0.87
C LEU A 32 5.33 7.47 -1.84
N PHE A 33 6.30 7.46 -2.75
CA PHE A 33 6.48 6.37 -3.71
C PHE A 33 6.77 5.05 -3.00
N LEU A 34 7.80 5.01 -2.13
CA LEU A 34 8.20 3.78 -1.44
C LEU A 34 7.11 3.24 -0.50
N VAL A 35 6.49 4.11 0.31
CA VAL A 35 5.38 3.72 1.19
C VAL A 35 4.19 3.23 0.36
N GLY A 36 3.89 3.88 -0.76
CA GLY A 36 2.85 3.43 -1.69
C GLY A 36 3.13 2.03 -2.25
N LEU A 37 4.37 1.74 -2.65
CA LEU A 37 4.78 0.40 -3.09
C LEU A 37 4.63 -0.65 -1.99
N VAL A 38 5.04 -0.32 -0.76
CA VAL A 38 4.88 -1.23 0.40
C VAL A 38 3.41 -1.52 0.66
N LEU A 39 2.53 -0.52 0.61
CA LEU A 39 1.09 -0.73 0.81
C LEU A 39 0.44 -1.58 -0.28
N TRP A 40 0.84 -1.38 -1.54
CA TRP A 40 0.37 -2.21 -2.64
C TRP A 40 0.82 -3.65 -2.48
N ASN A 41 2.07 -3.86 -2.03
CA ASN A 41 2.60 -5.18 -1.76
C ASN A 41 1.91 -5.86 -0.57
N LEU A 42 1.61 -5.08 0.48
CA LEU A 42 0.95 -5.55 1.69
C LEU A 42 -0.42 -6.19 1.40
N ASP A 43 -1.19 -5.62 0.47
CA ASP A 43 -2.49 -6.20 0.06
C ASP A 43 -2.33 -7.60 -0.54
N ARG A 44 -1.25 -7.86 -1.28
CA ARG A 44 -0.95 -9.19 -1.84
C ARG A 44 -0.52 -10.17 -0.76
N VAL A 45 0.34 -9.74 0.16
CA VAL A 45 0.78 -10.56 1.29
C VAL A 45 -0.40 -10.96 2.17
N ILE A 46 -1.30 -10.01 2.48
CA ILE A 46 -2.53 -10.29 3.23
C ILE A 46 -3.40 -11.31 2.47
N ALA A 47 -3.59 -11.13 1.16
CA ALA A 47 -4.37 -12.05 0.34
C ALA A 47 -3.78 -13.47 0.30
N THR A 48 -2.45 -13.61 0.19
CA THR A 48 -1.76 -14.91 0.23
C THR A 48 -1.90 -15.59 1.58
N ILE A 49 -1.70 -14.86 2.68
CA ILE A 49 -1.87 -15.41 4.04
C ILE A 49 -3.32 -15.87 4.23
N GLN A 50 -4.28 -15.08 3.75
CA GLN A 50 -5.70 -15.36 3.86
C GLN A 50 -6.15 -16.59 3.07
N SER A 51 -5.59 -16.83 1.88
CA SER A 51 -5.94 -18.01 1.08
C SER A 51 -5.46 -19.33 1.67
N GLU A 52 -4.45 -19.30 2.53
CA GLU A 52 -3.88 -20.48 3.21
C GLU A 52 -4.60 -20.79 4.54
N VAL A 53 -5.51 -19.94 5.02
CA VAL A 53 -6.23 -20.21 6.27
C VAL A 53 -7.37 -21.20 6.01
N GLU A 54 -7.15 -22.44 6.43
CA GLU A 54 -8.19 -23.46 6.53
C GLU A 54 -8.78 -23.53 7.95
N VAL A 55 -10.07 -23.85 8.02
CA VAL A 55 -10.73 -24.28 9.26
C VAL A 55 -10.72 -25.79 9.29
N VAL A 56 -10.10 -26.39 10.31
CA VAL A 56 -9.98 -27.84 10.48
C VAL A 56 -10.86 -28.27 11.65
N ALA A 57 -11.90 -29.05 11.37
CA ALA A 57 -12.69 -29.71 12.40
C ALA A 57 -12.22 -31.14 12.62
N PHE A 58 -11.88 -31.47 13.86
CA PHE A 58 -11.61 -32.83 14.31
C PHE A 58 -12.94 -33.52 14.64
N LEU A 59 -13.14 -34.72 14.10
CA LEU A 59 -14.38 -35.48 14.26
C LEU A 59 -14.26 -36.50 15.41
N GLN A 60 -15.37 -36.73 16.10
CA GLN A 60 -15.47 -37.80 17.11
C GLN A 60 -15.55 -39.17 16.45
N ASP A 61 -14.99 -40.20 17.09
CA ASP A 61 -15.07 -41.58 16.61
C ASP A 61 -16.52 -42.05 16.48
N GLY A 62 -16.86 -42.65 15.33
CA GLY A 62 -18.22 -43.14 15.02
C GLY A 62 -19.16 -42.09 14.40
N THR A 63 -18.68 -40.88 14.14
CA THR A 63 -19.43 -39.85 13.38
C THR A 63 -19.54 -40.23 11.91
N ALA A 64 -20.66 -39.91 11.26
CA ALA A 64 -20.83 -40.06 9.80
C ALA A 64 -20.33 -38.79 9.07
N PRO A 65 -19.09 -38.77 8.54
CA PRO A 65 -18.47 -37.57 7.98
C PRO A 65 -19.19 -37.06 6.73
N GLU A 66 -19.88 -37.92 5.97
CA GLU A 66 -20.59 -37.54 4.75
C GLU A 66 -21.78 -36.62 5.03
N ALA A 67 -22.47 -36.82 6.17
CA ALA A 67 -23.60 -36.00 6.58
C ALA A 67 -23.14 -34.58 6.97
N LEU A 68 -22.05 -34.49 7.75
CA LEU A 68 -21.41 -33.23 8.14
C LEU A 68 -20.88 -32.46 6.94
N LEU A 69 -20.18 -33.15 6.03
CA LEU A 69 -19.67 -32.57 4.79
C LEU A 69 -20.80 -31.99 3.92
N ALA A 70 -21.92 -32.73 3.79
CA ALA A 70 -23.07 -32.28 3.01
C ALA A 70 -23.77 -31.05 3.63
N GLU A 71 -23.79 -30.94 4.95
CA GLU A 71 -24.34 -29.78 5.66
C GLU A 71 -23.45 -28.55 5.52
N VAL A 72 -22.15 -28.71 5.76
CA VAL A 72 -21.15 -27.64 5.68
C VAL A 72 -21.05 -27.06 4.27
N ARG A 73 -21.19 -27.90 3.22
CA ARG A 73 -21.21 -27.44 1.82
C ARG A 73 -22.40 -26.53 1.46
N ARG A 74 -23.43 -26.46 2.31
CA ARG A 74 -24.57 -25.55 2.10
C ARG A 74 -24.32 -24.16 2.66
N TRP A 75 -23.24 -23.96 3.42
CA TRP A 75 -22.92 -22.67 4.02
C TRP A 75 -22.39 -21.72 2.94
N PRO A 76 -23.00 -20.52 2.75
CA PRO A 76 -22.54 -19.56 1.75
C PRO A 76 -21.12 -19.06 2.01
N GLU A 77 -20.65 -19.17 3.26
CA GLU A 77 -19.31 -18.78 3.68
C GLU A 77 -18.23 -19.77 3.22
N VAL A 78 -18.61 -21.02 2.90
CA VAL A 78 -17.70 -22.11 2.56
C VAL A 78 -17.48 -22.15 1.05
N ARG A 79 -16.22 -21.97 0.64
CA ARG A 79 -15.79 -22.09 -0.74
C ARG A 79 -15.56 -23.54 -1.13
N GLU A 80 -14.85 -24.27 -0.27
CA GLU A 80 -14.49 -25.67 -0.47
C GLU A 80 -14.53 -26.40 0.87
N ALA A 81 -14.99 -27.66 0.85
CA ALA A 81 -14.95 -28.54 2.02
C ALA A 81 -14.48 -29.93 1.59
N ARG A 82 -13.46 -30.43 2.29
CA ARG A 82 -12.81 -31.71 2.06
C ARG A 82 -12.80 -32.54 3.34
N PHE A 83 -13.13 -33.81 3.21
CA PHE A 83 -12.92 -34.79 4.27
C PHE A 83 -11.54 -35.42 4.10
N VAL A 84 -10.80 -35.54 5.18
CA VAL A 84 -9.49 -36.19 5.23
C VAL A 84 -9.58 -37.32 6.25
N SER A 85 -9.27 -38.54 5.79
CA SER A 85 -9.30 -39.70 6.69
C SER A 85 -8.08 -39.70 7.61
N LYS A 86 -8.15 -40.39 8.74
CA LYS A 86 -6.99 -40.53 9.63
C LYS A 86 -5.79 -41.18 8.94
N GLU A 87 -6.03 -42.08 7.98
CA GLU A 87 -4.98 -42.71 7.17
C GLU A 87 -4.34 -41.71 6.20
N GLU A 88 -5.14 -40.86 5.56
CA GLU A 88 -4.66 -39.81 4.66
C GLU A 88 -3.91 -38.71 5.43
N ALA A 89 -4.39 -38.34 6.61
CA ALA A 89 -3.72 -37.41 7.52
C ALA A 89 -2.34 -37.95 7.94
N LEU A 90 -2.25 -39.24 8.29
CA LEU A 90 -0.98 -39.88 8.65
C LEU A 90 -0.01 -39.92 7.46
N ALA A 91 -0.50 -40.26 6.26
CA ALA A 91 0.33 -40.29 5.06
C ALA A 91 0.90 -38.90 4.71
N THR A 92 0.10 -37.85 4.84
CA THR A 92 0.52 -36.45 4.62
C THR A 92 1.60 -36.05 5.64
N LEU A 93 1.36 -36.35 6.91
CA LEU A 93 2.28 -36.01 8.00
C LEU A 93 3.64 -36.72 7.86
N GLN A 94 3.65 -37.96 7.35
CA GLN A 94 4.89 -38.69 7.03
C GLN A 94 5.68 -38.08 5.86
N LEU A 95 5.02 -37.44 4.90
CA LEU A 95 5.69 -36.75 3.79
C LEU A 95 6.36 -35.46 4.27
N ASP A 96 5.68 -34.70 5.12
CA ASP A 96 6.20 -33.45 5.67
C ASP A 96 7.33 -33.70 6.70
N TYR A 97 7.25 -34.81 7.43
CA TYR A 97 8.20 -35.19 8.46
C TYR A 97 8.69 -36.64 8.26
N PRO A 98 9.65 -36.87 7.35
CA PRO A 98 10.12 -38.22 6.99
C PRO A 98 10.65 -39.06 8.16
N TYR A 99 11.08 -38.41 9.25
CA TYR A 99 11.54 -39.10 10.46
C TYR A 99 10.41 -39.78 11.25
N LEU A 100 9.15 -39.34 11.10
CA LEU A 100 7.99 -39.92 11.77
C LEU A 100 7.54 -41.25 11.13
N ALA A 101 7.91 -41.49 9.87
CA ALA A 101 7.58 -42.73 9.16
C ALA A 101 8.09 -43.99 9.88
N GLN A 102 9.22 -43.90 10.59
CA GLN A 102 9.82 -45.01 11.35
C GLN A 102 9.13 -45.26 12.70
N ALA A 103 8.49 -44.24 13.28
CA ALA A 103 7.78 -44.34 14.56
C ALA A 103 6.32 -44.79 14.37
N SER A 104 5.69 -44.40 13.26
CA SER A 104 4.29 -44.72 12.95
C SER A 104 4.00 -46.20 12.70
N SER A 105 4.99 -47.03 12.38
CA SER A 105 4.80 -48.48 12.24
C SER A 105 4.72 -49.22 13.58
N LEU A 106 5.03 -48.55 14.70
CA LEU A 106 5.12 -49.14 16.04
C LEU A 106 3.92 -48.79 16.94
N ILE A 107 3.05 -47.86 16.52
CA ILE A 107 1.94 -47.33 17.31
C ILE A 107 0.68 -47.25 16.44
N GLU A 108 -0.48 -47.54 17.03
CA GLU A 108 -1.78 -47.36 16.37
C GLU A 108 -2.04 -45.87 16.07
N ASN A 109 -2.61 -45.56 14.89
CA ASN A 109 -2.73 -44.19 14.40
C ASN A 109 -3.54 -43.31 15.38
N PRO A 110 -2.92 -42.32 16.04
CA PRO A 110 -3.59 -41.49 17.04
C PRO A 110 -4.41 -40.36 16.42
N LEU A 111 -4.36 -40.18 15.09
CA LEU A 111 -5.03 -39.07 14.42
C LEU A 111 -6.53 -39.35 14.27
N PRO A 112 -7.40 -38.38 14.60
CA PRO A 112 -8.83 -38.47 14.28
C PRO A 112 -9.07 -38.12 12.81
N HIS A 113 -10.29 -38.38 12.33
CA HIS A 113 -10.73 -37.88 11.03
C HIS A 113 -10.92 -36.34 11.07
N THR A 114 -10.56 -35.65 9.99
CA THR A 114 -10.68 -34.19 9.91
C THR A 114 -11.56 -33.73 8.74
N LEU A 115 -12.21 -32.58 8.93
CA LEU A 115 -12.93 -31.86 7.90
C LEU A 115 -12.23 -30.52 7.69
N HIS A 116 -11.69 -30.31 6.50
CA HIS A 116 -11.01 -29.08 6.10
C HIS A 116 -11.97 -28.20 5.32
N LEU A 117 -12.14 -26.95 5.75
CA LEU A 117 -12.98 -25.96 5.10
C LEU A 117 -12.12 -24.77 4.67
N GLN A 118 -12.22 -24.38 3.40
CA GLN A 118 -11.76 -23.09 2.91
C GLN A 118 -12.94 -22.14 2.80
N LEU A 119 -12.75 -20.92 3.29
CA LEU A 119 -13.80 -19.90 3.30
C LEU A 119 -13.66 -18.95 2.11
N THR A 120 -14.81 -18.42 1.69
CA THR A 120 -14.87 -17.36 0.69
C THR A 120 -14.36 -16.04 1.26
N ASP A 121 -14.67 -15.77 2.54
CA ASP A 121 -14.25 -14.58 3.27
C ASP A 121 -13.45 -14.96 4.53
N PRO A 122 -12.14 -14.68 4.57
CA PRO A 122 -11.28 -14.93 5.72
C PRO A 122 -11.71 -14.18 6.99
N ALA A 123 -12.45 -13.07 6.87
CA ALA A 123 -12.96 -12.35 8.04
C ALA A 123 -14.01 -13.17 8.83
N GLN A 124 -14.61 -14.18 8.19
CA GLN A 124 -15.66 -15.03 8.78
C GLN A 124 -15.12 -16.32 9.41
N VAL A 125 -13.80 -16.55 9.34
CA VAL A 125 -13.12 -17.74 9.89
C VAL A 125 -13.56 -18.05 11.31
N ARG A 126 -13.58 -17.04 12.18
CA ARG A 126 -13.97 -17.21 13.58
C ARG A 126 -15.44 -17.61 13.72
N GLN A 127 -16.34 -16.95 13.00
CA GLN A 127 -17.77 -17.22 13.07
C GLN A 127 -18.09 -18.63 12.56
N VAL A 128 -17.45 -19.05 11.47
CA VAL A 128 -17.62 -20.38 10.89
C VAL A 128 -17.03 -21.45 11.81
N ALA A 129 -15.85 -21.22 12.39
CA ALA A 129 -15.25 -22.14 13.36
C ALA A 129 -16.11 -22.31 14.61
N GLU A 130 -16.64 -21.21 15.18
CA GLU A 130 -17.55 -21.26 16.34
C GLU A 130 -18.87 -21.96 16.01
N ARG A 131 -19.37 -21.85 14.77
CA ARG A 131 -20.56 -22.57 14.30
C ARG A 131 -20.27 -24.06 14.13
N LEU A 132 -19.13 -24.41 13.56
CA LEU A 132 -18.68 -25.77 13.32
C LEU A 132 -18.43 -26.52 14.64
N ALA A 133 -17.85 -25.85 15.64
CA ALA A 133 -17.61 -26.42 16.97
C ALA A 133 -18.90 -26.78 17.73
N ARG A 134 -20.06 -26.23 17.34
CA ARG A 134 -21.37 -26.55 17.93
C ARG A 134 -22.08 -27.70 17.22
N MET A 135 -21.55 -28.21 16.11
CA MET A 135 -22.18 -29.29 15.37
C MET A 135 -21.99 -30.64 16.08
N PRO A 136 -23.02 -31.50 16.10
CA PRO A 136 -22.90 -32.84 16.67
C PRO A 136 -21.88 -33.67 15.86
N GLY A 137 -20.98 -34.37 16.55
CA GLY A 137 -19.92 -35.18 15.93
C GLY A 137 -18.59 -34.45 15.70
N VAL A 138 -18.52 -33.15 15.99
CA VAL A 138 -17.25 -32.39 16.03
C VAL A 138 -16.68 -32.47 17.45
N ALA A 139 -15.42 -32.89 17.57
CA ALA A 139 -14.69 -33.00 18.82
C ALA A 139 -14.02 -31.68 19.19
N ASP A 140 -13.32 -31.08 18.22
CA ASP A 140 -12.63 -29.81 18.36
C ASP A 140 -12.52 -29.13 17.00
N VAL A 141 -12.34 -27.80 16.99
CA VAL A 141 -12.15 -27.03 15.76
C VAL A 141 -10.92 -26.16 15.92
N GLU A 142 -9.91 -26.48 15.15
CA GLU A 142 -8.69 -25.70 15.09
C GLU A 142 -8.70 -24.88 13.81
N TYR A 143 -8.50 -23.59 13.99
CA TYR A 143 -8.34 -22.65 12.90
C TYR A 143 -7.15 -21.78 13.24
N GLY A 144 -6.20 -21.62 12.32
CA GLY A 144 -5.04 -20.74 12.50
C GLY A 144 -5.42 -19.26 12.68
N GLY A 145 -6.71 -18.94 12.75
CA GLY A 145 -7.25 -17.60 12.73
C GLY A 145 -6.93 -16.76 13.94
N GLU A 146 -6.65 -17.27 15.15
CA GLU A 146 -6.34 -16.32 16.24
C GLU A 146 -5.01 -15.58 16.01
N ILE A 147 -3.96 -16.32 15.62
CA ILE A 147 -2.65 -15.74 15.28
C ILE A 147 -2.76 -14.93 13.99
N THR A 148 -3.44 -15.48 12.96
CA THR A 148 -3.61 -14.80 11.68
C THR A 148 -4.47 -13.55 11.78
N GLU A 149 -5.55 -13.54 12.57
CA GLU A 149 -6.41 -12.37 12.82
C GLU A 149 -5.65 -11.30 13.62
N ARG A 150 -4.84 -11.68 14.62
CA ARG A 150 -3.94 -10.74 15.30
C ARG A 150 -2.95 -10.12 14.31
N LEU A 151 -2.32 -10.92 13.46
CA LEU A 151 -1.40 -10.44 12.43
C LEU A 151 -2.11 -9.49 11.45
N ILE A 152 -3.26 -9.88 10.89
CA ILE A 152 -4.05 -9.06 9.96
C ILE A 152 -4.47 -7.73 10.63
N ARG A 153 -4.89 -7.76 11.90
CA ARG A 153 -5.22 -6.53 12.65
C ARG A 153 -4.00 -5.61 12.78
N LEU A 154 -2.83 -6.18 13.08
CA LEU A 154 -1.58 -5.40 13.14
C LEU A 154 -1.25 -4.79 11.77
N LEU A 155 -1.30 -5.59 10.69
CA LEU A 155 -1.05 -5.11 9.33
C LEU A 155 -2.05 -4.03 8.90
N HIS A 156 -3.32 -4.15 9.30
CA HIS A 156 -4.33 -3.12 9.08
C HIS A 156 -4.00 -1.83 9.85
N GLY A 157 -3.57 -1.94 11.11
CA GLY A 157 -3.10 -0.80 11.89
C GLY A 157 -1.90 -0.09 11.23
N LEU A 158 -0.93 -0.87 10.74
CA LEU A 158 0.21 -0.35 9.97
C LEU A 158 -0.26 0.36 8.69
N ARG A 159 -1.24 -0.19 7.98
CA ARG A 159 -1.83 0.41 6.78
C ARG A 159 -2.46 1.77 7.08
N VAL A 160 -3.27 1.86 8.14
CA VAL A 160 -3.89 3.13 8.54
C VAL A 160 -2.82 4.15 8.90
N GLY A 161 -1.81 3.77 9.68
CA GLY A 161 -0.68 4.64 10.01
C GLY A 161 0.08 5.14 8.79
N ALA A 162 0.35 4.25 7.83
CA ALA A 162 1.02 4.60 6.57
C ALA A 162 0.16 5.53 5.69
N ASN A 163 -1.16 5.33 5.63
CA ASN A 163 -2.07 6.23 4.92
C ASN A 163 -2.09 7.64 5.54
N VAL A 164 -2.10 7.73 6.87
CA VAL A 164 -1.99 9.02 7.58
C VAL A 164 -0.65 9.69 7.25
N LEU A 165 0.46 8.94 7.28
CA LEU A 165 1.77 9.46 6.92
C LEU A 165 1.80 9.98 5.47
N MET A 166 1.23 9.24 4.51
CA MET A 166 1.14 9.70 3.12
C MET A 166 0.35 11.01 3.00
N LEU A 167 -0.78 11.12 3.70
CA LEU A 167 -1.56 12.36 3.71
C LEU A 167 -0.73 13.54 4.25
N LEU A 168 0.02 13.33 5.33
CA LEU A 168 0.89 14.34 5.91
C LEU A 168 2.00 14.76 4.93
N LEU A 169 2.61 13.83 4.21
CA LEU A 169 3.65 14.12 3.19
C LEU A 169 3.10 14.92 2.00
N VAL A 170 1.87 14.62 1.58
CA VAL A 170 1.18 15.40 0.53
C VAL A 170 0.94 16.83 1.00
N LEU A 171 0.42 17.00 2.22
CA LEU A 171 0.16 18.32 2.81
C LEU A 171 1.46 19.11 3.04
N ASP A 172 2.50 18.46 3.56
CA ASP A 172 3.84 19.04 3.73
C ASP A 172 4.37 19.60 2.40
N THR A 173 4.35 18.77 1.35
CA THR A 173 4.83 19.17 0.02
C THR A 173 3.98 20.32 -0.53
N PHE A 174 2.66 20.26 -0.38
CA PHE A 174 1.75 21.32 -0.80
C PHE A 174 2.05 22.66 -0.11
N PHE A 175 2.21 22.66 1.21
CA PHE A 175 2.55 23.88 1.97
C PHE A 175 3.94 24.40 1.65
N SER A 176 4.92 23.52 1.44
CA SER A 176 6.28 23.90 1.05
C SER A 176 6.29 24.61 -0.31
N VAL A 177 5.56 24.08 -1.30
CA VAL A 177 5.39 24.73 -2.62
C VAL A 177 4.67 26.06 -2.47
N MET A 178 3.57 26.11 -1.73
CA MET A 178 2.81 27.35 -1.51
C MET A 178 3.69 28.46 -0.90
N GLY A 179 4.51 28.12 0.11
CA GLY A 179 5.44 29.01 0.77
C GLY A 179 6.54 29.53 -0.16
N THR A 180 7.14 28.66 -0.97
CA THR A 180 8.19 29.07 -1.92
C THR A 180 7.65 29.93 -3.05
N ILE A 181 6.45 29.65 -3.58
CA ILE A 181 5.81 30.52 -4.57
C ILE A 181 5.45 31.87 -3.97
N ARG A 182 5.00 31.91 -2.71
CA ARG A 182 4.73 33.18 -2.00
C ARG A 182 5.98 34.04 -1.92
N LEU A 183 7.12 33.45 -1.55
CA LEU A 183 8.40 34.16 -1.52
C LEU A 183 8.84 34.63 -2.92
N SER A 184 8.62 33.82 -3.96
CA SER A 184 8.91 34.18 -5.36
C SER A 184 8.08 35.39 -5.81
N ILE A 185 6.79 35.44 -5.45
CA ILE A 185 5.89 36.57 -5.75
C ILE A 185 6.35 37.85 -5.03
N GLU A 186 6.66 37.78 -3.73
CA GLU A 186 7.10 38.96 -2.97
C GLU A 186 8.39 39.55 -3.54
N ASN A 187 9.35 38.71 -3.90
CA ASN A 187 10.60 39.14 -4.51
C ASN A 187 10.42 39.82 -5.88
N ARG A 188 9.28 39.61 -6.56
CA ARG A 188 8.96 40.21 -7.86
C ARG A 188 7.87 41.27 -7.78
N ARG A 189 7.45 41.67 -6.58
CA ARG A 189 6.27 42.50 -6.36
C ARG A 189 6.28 43.82 -7.16
N GLU A 190 7.43 44.47 -7.29
CA GLU A 190 7.57 45.71 -8.09
C GLU A 190 7.36 45.47 -9.59
N GLU A 191 7.93 44.39 -10.13
CA GLU A 191 7.81 44.04 -11.55
C GLU A 191 6.35 43.67 -11.88
N LEU A 192 5.70 42.90 -11.01
CA LEU A 192 4.28 42.54 -11.14
C LEU A 192 3.38 43.79 -11.08
N ARG A 193 3.68 44.75 -10.19
CA ARG A 193 2.95 46.02 -10.09
C ARG A 193 3.04 46.81 -11.40
N ILE A 194 4.22 46.93 -12.00
CA ILE A 194 4.40 47.63 -13.28
C ILE A 194 3.61 46.93 -14.39
N MET A 195 3.65 45.60 -14.46
CA MET A 195 2.90 44.84 -15.46
C MET A 195 1.39 45.04 -15.35
N LEU A 196 0.85 45.08 -14.12
CA LEU A 196 -0.57 45.33 -13.88
C LEU A 196 -0.97 46.77 -14.27
N LEU A 197 -0.12 47.77 -14.03
CA LEU A 197 -0.37 49.16 -14.41
C LEU A 197 -0.42 49.38 -15.93
N VAL A 198 0.27 48.54 -16.70
CA VAL A 198 0.26 48.59 -18.18
C VAL A 198 -0.90 47.75 -18.77
N GLY A 199 -1.77 47.18 -17.93
CA GLY A 199 -2.98 46.47 -18.34
C GLY A 199 -2.79 44.96 -18.57
N ALA A 200 -1.73 44.35 -18.04
CA ALA A 200 -1.58 42.90 -18.11
C ALA A 200 -2.71 42.17 -17.36
N THR A 201 -3.23 41.09 -17.93
CA THR A 201 -4.27 40.28 -17.29
C THR A 201 -3.69 39.49 -16.12
N ARG A 202 -4.48 39.30 -15.04
CA ARG A 202 -4.05 38.53 -13.85
C ARG A 202 -3.54 37.13 -14.20
N GLN A 203 -4.15 36.46 -15.18
CA GLN A 203 -3.71 35.15 -15.66
C GLN A 203 -2.33 35.20 -16.33
N PHE A 204 -2.03 36.25 -17.09
CA PHE A 204 -0.70 36.43 -17.71
C PHE A 204 0.39 36.61 -16.66
N VAL A 205 0.08 37.33 -15.57
CA VAL A 205 0.98 37.56 -14.44
C VAL A 205 1.15 36.29 -13.57
N GLN A 206 0.13 35.43 -13.50
CA GLN A 206 0.15 34.15 -12.75
C GLN A 206 0.87 33.01 -13.47
N ALA A 207 0.80 32.96 -14.81
CA ALA A 207 1.38 31.90 -15.63
C ALA A 207 2.85 31.53 -15.30
N PRO A 208 3.80 32.47 -15.09
CA PRO A 208 5.18 32.11 -14.75
C PRO A 208 5.29 31.38 -13.40
N PHE A 209 4.46 31.72 -12.41
CA PHE A 209 4.49 31.08 -11.08
C PHE A 209 3.87 29.68 -11.11
N LEU A 210 2.81 29.48 -11.90
CA LEU A 210 2.24 28.15 -12.15
C LEU A 210 3.27 27.22 -12.78
N LEU A 211 4.02 27.71 -13.77
CA LEU A 211 5.10 26.96 -14.41
C LEU A 211 6.27 26.72 -13.46
N GLU A 212 6.62 27.67 -12.59
CA GLU A 212 7.66 27.48 -11.57
C GLU A 212 7.30 26.35 -10.60
N GLY A 213 6.07 26.33 -10.08
CA GLY A 213 5.58 25.26 -9.20
C GLY A 213 5.55 23.90 -9.88
N LEU A 214 5.03 23.84 -11.11
CA LEU A 214 5.00 22.61 -11.92
C LEU A 214 6.40 22.08 -12.20
N LEU A 215 7.34 22.92 -12.64
CA LEU A 215 8.69 22.49 -12.94
C LEU A 215 9.41 22.00 -11.68
N LEU A 216 9.20 22.67 -10.54
CA LEU A 216 9.79 22.27 -9.27
C LEU A 216 9.28 20.88 -8.84
N THR A 217 7.97 20.66 -8.82
CA THR A 217 7.42 19.37 -8.35
C THR A 217 7.65 18.24 -9.35
N LEU A 218 7.58 18.50 -10.65
CA LEU A 218 7.87 17.48 -11.67
C LEU A 218 9.33 17.06 -11.62
N SER A 219 10.28 18.00 -11.53
CA SER A 219 11.70 17.65 -11.45
C SER A 219 12.03 16.90 -10.15
N ALA A 220 11.45 17.31 -9.02
CA ALA A 220 11.57 16.58 -7.76
C ALA A 220 10.99 15.16 -7.86
N ALA A 221 9.82 15.00 -8.47
CA ALA A 221 9.19 13.70 -8.66
C ALA A 221 10.01 12.78 -9.58
N LEU A 222 10.60 13.30 -10.65
CA LEU A 222 11.47 12.51 -11.54
C LEU A 222 12.70 11.97 -10.80
N ILE A 223 13.35 12.79 -9.97
CA ILE A 223 14.47 12.33 -9.15
C ILE A 223 14.00 11.33 -8.09
N ALA A 224 12.89 11.61 -7.43
CA ALA A 224 12.28 10.72 -6.45
C ALA A 224 11.96 9.34 -7.07
N LEU A 225 11.45 9.30 -8.30
CA LEU A 225 11.19 8.05 -9.02
C LEU A 225 12.48 7.30 -9.35
N ALA A 226 13.52 8.01 -9.81
CA ALA A 226 14.81 7.38 -10.10
C ALA A 226 15.41 6.74 -8.85
N LEU A 227 15.45 7.48 -7.74
CA LEU A 227 15.94 7.00 -6.44
C LEU A 227 15.06 5.90 -5.87
N GLY A 228 13.74 6.07 -5.92
CA GLY A 228 12.77 5.11 -5.39
C GLY A 228 12.76 3.79 -6.14
N ASN A 229 12.85 3.81 -7.47
CA ASN A 229 12.98 2.58 -8.26
C ASN A 229 14.30 1.87 -8.01
N LEU A 230 15.41 2.61 -7.85
CA LEU A 230 16.70 2.03 -7.52
C LEU A 230 16.66 1.36 -6.13
N ALA A 231 16.12 2.07 -5.13
CA ALA A 231 15.95 1.56 -3.78
C ALA A 231 15.04 0.32 -3.75
N TYR A 232 13.91 0.36 -4.46
CA TYR A 232 12.99 -0.78 -4.55
C TYR A 232 13.67 -2.02 -5.13
N ARG A 233 14.44 -1.87 -6.21
CA ARG A 233 15.17 -3.00 -6.81
C ARG A 233 16.16 -3.63 -5.83
N ALA A 234 16.99 -2.81 -5.20
CA ALA A 234 17.98 -3.28 -4.21
C ALA A 234 17.30 -4.01 -3.03
N VAL A 235 16.19 -3.48 -2.53
CA VAL A 235 15.41 -4.12 -1.45
C VAL A 235 14.75 -5.40 -1.94
N SER A 236 14.15 -5.40 -3.13
CA SER A 236 13.44 -6.57 -3.66
C SER A 236 14.38 -7.75 -3.92
N GLU A 237 15.61 -7.50 -4.37
CA GLU A 237 16.64 -8.53 -4.55
C GLU A 237 17.03 -9.16 -3.20
N ALA A 238 17.30 -8.33 -2.19
CA ALA A 238 17.61 -8.81 -0.84
C ALA A 238 16.44 -9.57 -0.20
N VAL A 239 15.20 -9.12 -0.42
CA VAL A 239 14.01 -9.79 0.10
C VAL A 239 13.79 -11.13 -0.58
N GLN A 240 13.96 -11.24 -1.89
CA GLN A 240 13.79 -12.53 -2.58
C GLN A 240 14.86 -13.56 -2.19
N GLU A 241 16.07 -13.12 -1.85
CA GLU A 241 17.12 -14.01 -1.35
C GLU A 241 16.77 -14.60 0.02
N LEU A 242 16.18 -13.79 0.91
CA LEU A 242 15.83 -14.21 2.28
C LEU A 242 14.45 -14.88 2.38
N LEU A 243 13.48 -14.41 1.61
CA LEU A 243 12.07 -14.77 1.69
C LEU A 243 11.48 -14.92 0.27
N PRO A 244 11.76 -16.04 -0.43
CA PRO A 244 11.33 -16.24 -1.83
C PRO A 244 9.81 -16.33 -2.00
N PHE A 245 9.07 -16.51 -0.89
CA PHE A 245 7.61 -16.53 -0.87
C PHE A 245 6.98 -15.13 -0.86
N VAL A 246 7.76 -14.05 -0.64
CA VAL A 246 7.24 -12.69 -0.65
C VAL A 246 7.04 -12.24 -2.10
N PRO A 247 5.81 -11.89 -2.52
CA PRO A 247 5.54 -11.48 -3.89
C PRO A 247 6.27 -10.16 -4.20
N VAL A 248 6.87 -10.04 -5.38
CA VAL A 248 7.46 -8.78 -5.87
C VAL A 248 6.48 -8.12 -6.83
N LEU A 249 6.45 -6.79 -6.83
CA LEU A 249 5.59 -6.02 -7.72
C LEU A 249 6.04 -6.20 -9.17
N SER A 250 5.07 -6.34 -10.07
CA SER A 250 5.35 -6.46 -11.49
C SER A 250 5.86 -5.13 -12.04
N ARG A 251 6.48 -5.16 -13.23
CA ARG A 251 6.87 -3.93 -13.94
C ARG A 251 5.67 -3.01 -14.21
N GLU A 252 4.49 -3.59 -14.44
CA GLU A 252 3.25 -2.85 -14.66
C GLU A 252 2.81 -2.11 -13.40
N ASP A 253 2.89 -2.75 -12.24
CA ASP A 253 2.59 -2.12 -10.94
C ASP A 253 3.54 -0.95 -10.67
N LEU A 254 4.84 -1.11 -10.96
CA LEU A 254 5.82 -0.04 -10.81
C LEU A 254 5.55 1.14 -11.74
N LEU A 255 5.14 0.87 -12.98
CA LEU A 255 4.76 1.90 -13.95
C LEU A 255 3.49 2.63 -13.53
N ALA A 256 2.48 1.90 -13.03
CA ALA A 256 1.25 2.46 -12.50
C ALA A 256 1.54 3.37 -11.28
N ALA A 257 2.35 2.91 -10.33
CA ALA A 257 2.76 3.71 -9.17
C ALA A 257 3.58 4.96 -9.58
N SER A 258 4.44 4.83 -10.59
CA SER A 258 5.22 5.96 -11.12
C SER A 258 4.32 7.00 -11.78
N ALA A 259 3.34 6.54 -12.58
CA ALA A 259 2.35 7.40 -13.22
C ALA A 259 1.47 8.11 -12.19
N SER A 260 1.02 7.42 -11.14
CA SER A 260 0.23 8.03 -10.07
C SER A 260 1.02 9.11 -9.32
N LEU A 261 2.33 8.90 -9.08
CA LEU A 261 3.17 9.91 -8.45
C LEU A 261 3.38 11.14 -9.35
N LEU A 262 3.57 10.96 -10.66
CA LEU A 262 3.69 12.08 -11.61
C LEU A 262 2.39 12.89 -11.72
N LEU A 263 1.24 12.21 -11.72
CA LEU A 263 -0.05 12.88 -11.68
C LEU A 263 -0.22 13.67 -10.40
N LEU A 264 0.12 13.07 -9.25
CA LEU A 264 0.05 13.72 -7.95
C LEU A 264 1.00 14.92 -7.85
N SER A 265 2.24 14.80 -8.35
CA SER A 265 3.21 15.90 -8.32
C SER A 265 2.80 17.06 -9.24
N THR A 266 2.22 16.75 -10.40
CA THR A 266 1.63 17.75 -11.30
C THR A 266 0.47 18.45 -10.63
N PHE A 267 -0.42 17.70 -9.97
CA PHE A 267 -1.55 18.24 -9.23
C PHE A 267 -1.08 19.18 -8.11
N ILE A 268 -0.16 18.73 -7.25
CA ILE A 268 0.37 19.53 -6.14
C ILE A 268 1.09 20.78 -6.67
N GLY A 269 1.91 20.65 -7.72
CA GLY A 269 2.63 21.78 -8.32
C GLY A 269 1.69 22.83 -8.91
N TYR A 270 0.68 22.39 -9.65
CA TYR A 270 -0.33 23.28 -10.24
C TYR A 270 -1.19 23.95 -9.16
N PHE A 271 -1.81 23.16 -8.28
CA PHE A 271 -2.75 23.68 -7.28
C PHE A 271 -2.06 24.50 -6.19
N GLY A 272 -0.87 24.08 -5.74
CA GLY A 272 -0.08 24.83 -4.77
C GLY A 272 0.32 26.21 -5.29
N ALA A 273 0.78 26.28 -6.54
CA ALA A 273 1.11 27.55 -7.19
C ALA A 273 -0.14 28.40 -7.47
N TRP A 274 -1.24 27.77 -7.91
CA TRP A 274 -2.50 28.46 -8.19
C TRP A 274 -3.08 29.12 -6.94
N LEU A 275 -3.21 28.37 -5.84
CA LEU A 275 -3.76 28.88 -4.59
C LEU A 275 -2.91 30.02 -4.02
N SER A 276 -1.58 29.87 -4.04
CA SER A 276 -0.65 30.90 -3.58
C SER A 276 -0.79 32.19 -4.40
N SER A 277 -0.83 32.06 -5.73
CA SER A 277 -0.93 33.20 -6.64
C SER A 277 -2.27 33.94 -6.56
N ARG A 278 -3.37 33.21 -6.33
CA ARG A 278 -4.71 33.81 -6.20
C ARG A 278 -4.86 34.58 -4.88
N SER A 279 -4.46 33.97 -3.77
CA SER A 279 -4.59 34.58 -2.44
C SER A 279 -3.86 35.93 -2.36
N HIS A 280 -2.60 35.97 -2.83
CA HIS A 280 -1.76 37.17 -2.67
C HIS A 280 -2.07 38.28 -3.67
N MET A 281 -2.63 37.95 -4.85
CA MET A 281 -3.08 38.97 -5.80
C MET A 281 -4.40 39.62 -5.39
N GLN A 282 -5.15 39.03 -4.45
CA GLN A 282 -6.34 39.66 -3.85
C GLN A 282 -5.96 40.59 -2.69
N ASP A 283 -4.99 40.19 -1.86
CA ASP A 283 -4.48 41.03 -0.75
C ASP A 283 -3.65 42.23 -1.23
N SER A 284 -3.13 42.18 -2.46
CA SER A 284 -2.40 43.28 -3.11
C SER A 284 -3.28 44.17 -3.98
N GLU A 285 -4.55 44.33 -3.61
CA GLU A 285 -5.29 45.55 -3.98
C GLU A 285 -4.53 46.78 -3.49
N ILE A 286 -3.67 47.24 -4.39
CA ILE A 286 -3.35 48.63 -4.65
C ILE A 286 -4.57 49.24 -5.30
#